data_AF-A0AA95FXL9-F1
#
_entry.id   AF-A0AA95FXL9-F1
#
_cell.length_a   1.000
_cell.length_b   1.000
_cell.length_c   1.000
_cell.angle_alpha   90.00
_cell.angle_beta   90.00
_cell.angle_gamma   90.00
#
_symmetry.space_group_name_H-M   'P 1'
#
loop_
_entity.id
_entity.type
_entity.pdbx_description
1 polymer ?
#
loop_
_entity_poly.entity_id
_entity_poly.type
_entity_poly.pdbx_seq_one_letter_code
_entity_poly.pdbx_strand_id
1 'polypeptide(L)'
;MSINTLAQVFTPHGNIVYTANDFRQTLRISIAGTIALSISTFYDTHYGVFFVVYPLMLMSLVPVFNRHVAKQFIFSAALNCVEMVLIIGYLSQWPVIMTAVVFALYVMRFRFMSKGPLFLFGSMGVVCQSVMLNFMSYPTTNWHTLLFSNIEASIMAVALSALLHYLIPDVEPRKPPPLIEKDDARVRHESLLSGTVATIIFVIFQISDLSDSLSALMAGILILFPMHYRGAVISSIWRVVGVVLACVYILVVQLILYDHSSHMLLMMPLIGLGLAFSARLHVMEKVGAGVGFASITTIGIMFGQNLQPDGDLVFSDLYRATSVTVSLLVTLTMVFILHRLLNCFAPTRFIVK
;
A
#
# COMPACT_ATOMS: atom_id res chain seq x y z
N MET A 1 23.59 16.07 -3.45
CA MET A 1 23.46 14.67 -3.01
C MET A 1 24.52 13.88 -3.78
N SER A 2 25.50 13.28 -3.11
CA SER A 2 26.57 12.52 -3.79
C SER A 2 26.02 11.26 -4.46
N ILE A 3 26.60 10.81 -5.58
CA ILE A 3 26.25 9.55 -6.27
C ILE A 3 26.30 8.36 -5.29
N ASN A 4 27.19 8.38 -4.29
CA ASN A 4 27.29 7.35 -3.26
C ASN A 4 26.07 7.33 -2.32
N THR A 5 25.46 8.49 -2.06
CA THR A 5 24.20 8.58 -1.27
C THR A 5 23.03 7.97 -2.03
N LEU A 6 22.98 8.07 -3.36
CA LEU A 6 21.93 7.47 -4.17
C LEU A 6 22.10 5.94 -4.25
N ALA A 7 23.34 5.46 -4.39
CA ALA A 7 23.65 4.04 -4.35
C ALA A 7 23.24 3.40 -3.02
N GLN A 8 23.50 4.06 -1.88
CA GLN A 8 23.04 3.61 -0.56
C GLN A 8 21.51 3.61 -0.39
N VAL A 9 20.79 4.45 -1.15
CA VAL A 9 19.31 4.42 -1.17
C VAL A 9 18.82 3.15 -1.87
N PHE A 10 19.53 2.62 -2.87
CA PHE A 10 19.17 1.37 -3.57
C PHE A 10 19.73 0.11 -2.90
N THR A 11 20.83 0.24 -2.15
CA THR A 11 21.47 -0.87 -1.43
C THR A 11 21.83 -0.45 0.00
N PRO A 12 20.82 -0.29 0.89
CA PRO A 12 21.05 0.18 2.26
C PRO A 12 21.91 -0.79 3.10
N HIS A 13 22.15 -2.00 2.60
CA HIS A 13 23.02 -3.00 3.20
C HIS A 13 24.12 -3.39 2.21
N GLY A 14 25.38 -3.16 2.57
CA GLY A 14 26.57 -3.30 1.71
C GLY A 14 26.89 -4.73 1.22
N ASN A 15 26.06 -5.73 1.54
CA ASN A 15 26.10 -7.07 0.96
C ASN A 15 24.67 -7.61 0.82
N ILE A 16 24.10 -7.51 -0.38
CA ILE A 16 22.79 -8.10 -0.68
C ILE A 16 22.99 -9.59 -0.97
N VAL A 17 22.97 -10.41 0.08
CA VAL A 17 22.92 -11.86 -0.08
C VAL A 17 21.46 -12.26 -0.31
N TYR A 18 21.16 -12.70 -1.52
CA TYR A 18 19.87 -13.28 -1.90
C TYR A 18 19.84 -14.74 -1.43
N THR A 19 19.08 -15.01 -0.38
CA THR A 19 19.00 -16.33 0.26
C THR A 19 17.96 -17.24 -0.39
N ALA A 20 17.98 -18.53 -0.05
CA ALA A 20 16.93 -19.45 -0.49
C ALA A 20 15.54 -19.08 0.06
N ASN A 21 15.48 -18.53 1.29
CA ASN A 21 14.24 -17.98 1.85
C ASN A 21 13.74 -16.77 1.05
N ASP A 22 14.66 -15.93 0.58
CA ASP A 22 14.32 -14.77 -0.26
C ASP A 22 13.70 -15.23 -1.60
N PHE A 23 14.28 -16.27 -2.22
CA PHE A 23 13.71 -16.88 -3.41
C PHE A 23 12.30 -17.44 -3.21
N ARG A 24 12.07 -18.16 -2.10
CA ARG A 24 10.74 -18.68 -1.77
C ARG A 24 9.72 -17.56 -1.55
N GLN A 25 10.10 -16.46 -0.91
CA GLN A 25 9.21 -15.31 -0.76
C GLN A 25 8.90 -14.63 -2.09
N THR A 26 9.90 -14.46 -2.97
CA THR A 26 9.70 -13.94 -4.32
C THR A 26 8.66 -14.76 -5.09
N LEU A 27 8.78 -16.09 -5.04
CA LEU A 27 7.81 -17.01 -5.65
C LEU A 27 6.42 -16.82 -5.05
N ARG A 28 6.28 -16.80 -3.71
CA ARG A 28 4.99 -16.60 -3.05
C ARG A 28 4.32 -15.30 -3.50
N ILE A 29 5.04 -14.18 -3.51
CA ILE A 29 4.48 -12.88 -3.90
C ILE A 29 4.04 -12.88 -5.38
N SER A 30 4.90 -13.34 -6.29
CA SER A 30 4.61 -13.35 -7.73
C SER A 30 3.46 -14.29 -8.08
N ILE A 31 3.48 -15.52 -7.57
CA ILE A 31 2.42 -16.52 -7.81
C ILE A 31 1.09 -16.02 -7.25
N ALA A 32 1.09 -15.46 -6.03
CA ALA A 32 -0.16 -15.00 -5.46
C ALA A 32 -0.75 -13.80 -6.18
N GLY A 33 0.09 -12.82 -6.57
CA GLY A 33 -0.39 -11.68 -7.35
C GLY A 33 -0.96 -12.12 -8.70
N THR A 34 -0.32 -13.08 -9.35
CA THR A 34 -0.78 -13.64 -10.63
C THR A 34 -2.10 -14.40 -10.47
N ILE A 35 -2.21 -15.26 -9.47
CA ILE A 35 -3.44 -16.02 -9.17
C ILE A 35 -4.57 -15.06 -8.79
N ALA A 36 -4.30 -14.11 -7.89
CA ALA A 36 -5.31 -13.15 -7.43
C ALA A 36 -5.84 -12.28 -8.57
N LEU A 37 -4.96 -11.80 -9.45
CA LEU A 37 -5.36 -11.06 -10.63
C LEU A 37 -6.13 -11.97 -11.60
N SER A 38 -5.67 -13.20 -11.85
CA SER A 38 -6.37 -14.15 -12.72
C SER A 38 -7.79 -14.44 -12.23
N ILE A 39 -7.97 -14.65 -10.93
CA ILE A 39 -9.29 -14.84 -10.31
C ILE A 39 -10.14 -13.59 -10.49
N SER A 40 -9.60 -12.41 -10.17
CA SER A 40 -10.30 -11.13 -10.28
C SER A 40 -10.78 -10.86 -11.70
N THR A 41 -9.92 -11.10 -12.70
CA THR A 41 -10.25 -10.94 -14.12
C THR A 41 -11.23 -12.01 -14.60
N PHE A 42 -11.05 -13.27 -14.19
CA PHE A 42 -11.92 -14.37 -14.63
C PHE A 42 -13.36 -14.22 -14.15
N TYR A 43 -13.55 -13.73 -12.91
CA TYR A 43 -14.87 -13.50 -12.33
C TYR A 43 -15.41 -12.08 -12.59
N ASP A 44 -14.69 -11.25 -13.35
CA ASP A 44 -15.02 -9.85 -13.63
C ASP A 44 -15.44 -9.09 -12.35
N THR A 45 -14.59 -9.22 -11.32
CA THR A 45 -14.91 -8.69 -9.99
C THR A 45 -14.90 -7.17 -9.99
N HIS A 46 -15.89 -6.55 -9.34
CA HIS A 46 -15.88 -5.11 -9.10
C HIS A 46 -14.82 -4.76 -8.05
N TYR A 47 -14.10 -3.66 -8.27
CA TYR A 47 -12.96 -3.25 -7.45
C TYR A 47 -11.81 -4.28 -7.43
N GLY A 48 -11.43 -4.81 -8.61
CA GLY A 48 -10.34 -5.78 -8.76
C GLY A 48 -9.01 -5.38 -8.08
N VAL A 49 -8.79 -4.08 -7.90
CA VAL A 49 -7.69 -3.53 -7.10
C VAL A 49 -7.59 -4.14 -5.69
N PHE A 50 -8.70 -4.40 -4.99
CA PHE A 50 -8.67 -5.02 -3.66
C PHE A 50 -8.18 -6.45 -3.74
N PHE A 51 -8.71 -7.20 -4.70
CA PHE A 51 -8.37 -8.60 -4.94
C PHE A 51 -6.88 -8.77 -5.22
N VAL A 52 -6.24 -7.79 -5.88
CA VAL A 52 -4.81 -7.86 -6.23
C VAL A 52 -3.91 -7.26 -5.15
N VAL A 53 -4.25 -6.07 -4.63
CA VAL A 53 -3.39 -5.32 -3.71
C VAL A 53 -3.34 -5.97 -2.33
N TYR A 54 -4.43 -6.53 -1.82
CA TYR A 54 -4.46 -7.11 -0.47
C TYR A 54 -3.57 -8.35 -0.32
N PRO A 55 -3.60 -9.35 -1.22
CA PRO A 55 -2.64 -10.44 -1.18
C PRO A 55 -1.20 -9.94 -1.32
N LEU A 56 -0.94 -9.06 -2.30
CA LEU A 56 0.40 -8.51 -2.52
C LEU A 56 0.93 -7.79 -1.29
N MET A 57 0.11 -6.96 -0.64
CA MET A 57 0.49 -6.26 0.59
C MET A 57 0.77 -7.22 1.74
N LEU A 58 -0.11 -8.21 1.94
CA LEU A 58 0.05 -9.20 3.01
C LEU A 58 1.33 -10.02 2.85
N MET A 59 1.60 -10.55 1.65
CA MET A 59 2.80 -11.38 1.40
C MET A 59 4.09 -10.57 1.28
N SER A 60 4.01 -9.30 0.87
CA SER A 60 5.19 -8.44 0.77
C SER A 60 5.61 -7.89 2.13
N LEU A 61 4.66 -7.46 2.97
CA LEU A 61 4.97 -6.87 4.28
C LEU A 61 5.20 -7.92 5.37
N VAL A 62 4.63 -9.13 5.23
CA VAL A 62 4.68 -10.16 6.26
C VAL A 62 5.42 -11.39 5.75
N PRO A 63 6.70 -11.56 6.13
CA PRO A 63 7.47 -12.71 5.70
C PRO A 63 7.08 -14.01 6.43
N VAL A 64 6.39 -13.91 7.57
CA VAL A 64 5.96 -15.05 8.39
C VAL A 64 4.46 -15.01 8.60
N PHE A 65 3.74 -15.93 7.95
CA PHE A 65 2.30 -16.05 8.12
C PHE A 65 1.95 -16.88 9.37
N ASN A 66 1.08 -16.36 10.22
CA ASN A 66 0.60 -17.05 11.41
C ASN A 66 -0.88 -16.70 11.69
N ARG A 67 -1.49 -17.40 12.64
CA ARG A 67 -2.90 -17.19 13.01
C ARG A 67 -3.18 -15.77 13.52
N HIS A 68 -2.20 -15.12 14.16
CA HIS A 68 -2.36 -13.75 14.66
C HIS A 68 -2.42 -12.73 13.51
N VAL A 69 -1.56 -12.87 12.50
CA VAL A 69 -1.56 -12.09 11.26
C VAL A 69 -2.90 -12.24 10.54
N ALA A 70 -3.38 -13.46 10.35
CA ALA A 70 -4.66 -13.73 9.71
C ALA A 70 -5.83 -13.05 10.44
N LYS A 71 -5.85 -13.15 11.78
CA LYS A 71 -6.86 -12.49 12.62
C LYS A 71 -6.80 -10.96 12.49
N GLN A 72 -5.60 -10.36 12.56
CA GLN A 72 -5.45 -8.91 12.40
C GLN A 72 -5.98 -8.43 11.05
N PHE A 73 -5.70 -9.17 9.98
CA PHE A 73 -6.10 -8.81 8.62
C PHE A 73 -7.62 -8.84 8.44
N ILE A 74 -8.26 -9.97 8.76
CA ILE A 74 -9.72 -10.14 8.62
C ILE A 74 -10.47 -9.21 9.57
N PHE A 75 -10.02 -9.11 10.82
CA PHE A 75 -10.67 -8.24 11.79
C PHE A 75 -10.56 -6.76 11.40
N SER A 76 -9.42 -6.34 10.86
CA SER A 76 -9.27 -4.97 10.33
C SER A 76 -10.21 -4.70 9.17
N ALA A 77 -10.32 -5.63 8.21
CA ALA A 77 -11.24 -5.50 7.08
C ALA A 77 -12.70 -5.37 7.52
N ALA A 78 -13.17 -6.27 8.40
CA ALA A 78 -14.53 -6.24 8.92
C ALA A 78 -14.83 -4.97 9.73
N LEU A 79 -13.89 -4.55 10.59
CA LEU A 79 -14.05 -3.37 11.42
C LEU A 79 -14.07 -2.09 10.57
N ASN A 80 -13.24 -2.00 9.52
CA ASN A 80 -13.32 -0.90 8.56
C ASN A 80 -14.70 -0.83 7.89
N CYS A 81 -15.27 -1.95 7.44
CA CYS A 81 -16.63 -1.94 6.87
C CYS A 81 -17.67 -1.35 7.82
N VAL A 82 -17.65 -1.76 9.10
CA VAL A 82 -18.56 -1.24 10.11
C VAL A 82 -18.31 0.25 10.36
N GLU A 83 -17.05 0.66 10.53
CA GLU A 83 -16.68 2.07 10.72
C GLU A 83 -17.14 2.93 9.54
N MET A 84 -16.93 2.49 8.29
CA MET A 84 -17.28 3.27 7.11
C MET A 84 -18.78 3.47 6.96
N VAL A 85 -19.58 2.43 7.22
CA VAL A 85 -21.05 2.54 7.22
C VAL A 85 -21.52 3.53 8.29
N LEU A 86 -20.92 3.49 9.48
CA LEU A 86 -21.29 4.43 10.55
C LEU A 86 -20.88 5.88 10.24
N ILE A 87 -19.67 6.08 9.73
CA ILE A 87 -19.14 7.42 9.44
C ILE A 87 -19.91 8.04 8.28
N ILE A 88 -20.00 7.36 7.13
CA ILE A 88 -20.58 7.95 5.93
C ILE A 88 -22.10 7.91 6.00
N GLY A 89 -22.68 6.85 6.57
CA GLY A 89 -24.12 6.72 6.73
C GLY A 89 -24.73 7.77 7.65
N TYR A 90 -24.04 8.19 8.73
CA TYR A 90 -24.60 9.12 9.72
C TYR A 90 -23.95 10.51 9.73
N LEU A 91 -22.65 10.61 9.46
CA LEU A 91 -21.88 11.86 9.60
C LEU A 91 -21.63 12.60 8.28
N SER A 92 -21.98 12.03 7.11
CA SER A 92 -21.78 12.69 5.80
C SER A 92 -22.46 14.06 5.69
N GLN A 93 -23.62 14.23 6.35
CA GLN A 93 -24.32 15.52 6.51
C GLN A 93 -23.54 16.57 7.34
N TRP A 94 -22.55 16.16 8.13
CA TRP A 94 -21.75 17.03 9.01
C TRP A 94 -20.25 16.88 8.69
N PRO A 95 -19.76 17.43 7.55
CA PRO A 95 -18.41 17.15 7.04
C PRO A 95 -17.28 17.44 8.04
N VAL A 96 -17.45 18.48 8.88
CA VAL A 96 -16.46 18.84 9.90
C VAL A 96 -16.36 17.78 10.99
N ILE A 97 -17.50 17.28 11.48
CA ILE A 97 -17.55 16.23 12.50
C ILE A 97 -17.04 14.92 11.91
N MET A 98 -17.44 14.58 10.69
CA MET A 98 -16.94 13.41 9.96
C MET A 98 -15.41 13.44 9.87
N THR A 99 -14.84 14.57 9.45
CA THR A 99 -13.38 14.74 9.31
C THR A 99 -12.67 14.60 10.66
N ALA A 100 -13.25 15.11 11.75
CA ALA A 100 -12.69 14.95 13.09
C ALA A 100 -12.68 13.48 13.56
N VAL A 101 -13.73 12.71 13.25
CA VAL A 101 -13.78 11.27 13.53
C VAL A 101 -12.76 10.51 12.68
N VAL A 102 -12.68 10.81 11.39
CA VAL A 102 -11.68 10.23 10.47
C VAL A 102 -10.26 10.50 10.96
N PHE A 103 -9.98 11.71 11.43
CA PHE A 103 -8.70 12.07 12.04
C PHE A 103 -8.39 11.22 13.28
N ALA A 104 -9.35 11.07 14.20
CA ALA A 104 -9.17 10.26 15.40
C ALA A 104 -8.87 8.79 15.06
N LEU A 105 -9.55 8.24 14.05
CA LEU A 105 -9.30 6.88 13.55
C LEU A 105 -7.89 6.76 12.95
N TYR A 106 -7.47 7.68 12.08
CA TYR A 106 -6.12 7.63 11.52
C TYR A 106 -5.04 7.70 12.61
N VAL A 107 -5.17 8.61 13.58
CA VAL A 107 -4.23 8.71 14.71
C VAL A 107 -4.19 7.41 15.51
N MET A 108 -5.34 6.78 15.77
CA MET A 108 -5.42 5.50 16.46
C MET A 108 -4.73 4.37 15.68
N ARG A 109 -4.96 4.26 14.36
CA ARG A 109 -4.32 3.25 13.51
C ARG A 109 -2.80 3.44 13.41
N PHE A 110 -2.32 4.68 13.22
CA PHE A 110 -0.88 4.97 13.23
C PHE A 110 -0.25 4.75 14.61
N ARG A 111 -0.98 4.96 15.70
CA ARG A 111 -0.51 4.61 17.06
C ARG A 111 -0.33 3.10 17.21
N PHE A 112 -1.21 2.28 16.66
CA PHE A 112 -1.03 0.81 16.63
C PHE A 112 0.16 0.38 15.77
N MET A 113 0.38 1.03 14.63
CA MET A 113 1.59 0.83 13.81
C MET A 113 2.86 1.22 14.56
N SER A 114 2.85 2.36 15.24
CA SER A 114 4.02 2.88 15.97
C SER A 114 4.45 1.95 17.11
N LYS A 115 3.49 1.35 17.83
CA LYS A 115 3.77 0.44 18.96
C LYS A 115 4.28 -0.95 18.53
N GLY A 116 3.89 -1.45 17.36
CA GLY A 116 4.42 -2.71 16.79
C GLY A 116 3.47 -3.93 16.82
N PRO A 117 2.93 -4.38 17.98
CA PRO A 117 2.15 -5.62 18.05
C PRO A 117 0.95 -5.69 17.10
N LEU A 118 0.29 -4.55 16.86
CA LEU A 118 -0.87 -4.42 15.99
C LEU A 118 -0.52 -3.70 14.68
N PHE A 119 0.73 -3.85 14.20
CA PHE A 119 1.21 -3.15 13.01
C PHE A 119 0.34 -3.43 11.79
N LEU A 120 -0.03 -4.69 11.54
CA LEU A 120 -0.84 -5.03 10.36
C LEU A 120 -2.29 -4.60 10.51
N PHE A 121 -2.85 -4.70 11.71
CA PHE A 121 -4.19 -4.15 11.97
C PHE A 121 -4.23 -2.65 11.69
N GLY A 122 -3.18 -1.91 12.08
CA GLY A 122 -3.02 -0.50 11.79
C GLY A 122 -2.80 -0.20 10.31
N SER A 123 -1.82 -0.85 9.66
CA SER A 123 -1.46 -0.57 8.27
C SER A 123 -2.56 -0.95 7.28
N MET A 124 -3.14 -2.14 7.42
CA MET A 124 -4.33 -2.54 6.65
C MET A 124 -5.51 -1.63 6.98
N GLY A 125 -5.65 -1.23 8.25
CA GLY A 125 -6.62 -0.25 8.72
C GLY A 125 -6.60 1.03 7.91
N VAL A 126 -5.46 1.72 7.92
CA VAL A 126 -5.26 2.99 7.20
C VAL A 126 -5.48 2.83 5.69
N VAL A 127 -4.96 1.76 5.08
CA VAL A 127 -5.10 1.53 3.64
C VAL A 127 -6.56 1.33 3.25
N CYS A 128 -7.28 0.41 3.92
CA CYS A 128 -8.70 0.16 3.63
C CYS A 128 -9.54 1.39 3.91
N GLN A 129 -9.37 2.01 5.07
CA GLN A 129 -10.08 3.23 5.46
C GLN A 129 -9.91 4.31 4.40
N SER A 130 -8.68 4.55 3.92
CA SER A 130 -8.41 5.59 2.92
C SER A 130 -9.13 5.31 1.60
N VAL A 131 -9.06 4.08 1.08
CA VAL A 131 -9.71 3.73 -0.19
C VAL A 131 -11.23 3.77 -0.06
N MET A 132 -11.77 3.21 1.03
CA MET A 132 -13.21 3.14 1.23
C MET A 132 -13.81 4.52 1.47
N LEU A 133 -13.18 5.37 2.30
CA LEU A 133 -13.59 6.76 2.48
C LEU A 133 -13.59 7.51 1.15
N ASN A 134 -12.57 7.30 0.32
CA ASN A 134 -12.51 7.94 -1.00
C ASN A 134 -13.71 7.53 -1.85
N PHE A 135 -13.91 6.23 -2.10
CA PHE A 135 -14.99 5.78 -2.98
C PHE A 135 -16.38 6.08 -2.44
N MET A 136 -16.65 5.83 -1.17
CA MET A 136 -17.98 6.00 -0.59
C MET A 136 -18.41 7.46 -0.45
N SER A 137 -17.46 8.41 -0.56
CA SER A 137 -17.80 9.85 -0.58
C SER A 137 -18.40 10.29 -1.93
N TYR A 138 -18.29 9.48 -2.98
CA TYR A 138 -18.87 9.78 -4.29
C TYR A 138 -20.28 9.15 -4.43
N PRO A 139 -21.28 9.91 -4.92
CA PRO A 139 -22.66 9.43 -5.05
C PRO A 139 -22.85 8.24 -6.01
N THR A 140 -21.93 8.07 -6.96
CA THR A 140 -21.97 7.02 -7.99
C THR A 140 -21.55 5.65 -7.48
N THR A 141 -20.95 5.57 -6.29
CA THR A 141 -20.39 4.35 -5.73
C THR A 141 -21.47 3.47 -5.09
N ASN A 142 -21.55 2.20 -5.51
CA ASN A 142 -22.36 1.20 -4.83
C ASN A 142 -21.66 0.71 -3.54
N TRP A 143 -22.20 1.10 -2.39
CA TRP A 143 -21.61 0.76 -1.09
C TRP A 143 -21.62 -0.75 -0.80
N HIS A 144 -22.68 -1.45 -1.19
CA HIS A 144 -22.77 -2.90 -0.94
C HIS A 144 -21.66 -3.62 -1.67
N THR A 145 -21.50 -3.36 -2.97
CA THR A 145 -20.45 -3.97 -3.79
C THR A 145 -19.07 -3.65 -3.22
N LEU A 146 -18.80 -2.39 -2.85
CA LEU A 146 -17.51 -2.00 -2.29
C LEU A 146 -17.19 -2.74 -0.97
N LEU A 147 -18.17 -2.82 -0.06
CA LEU A 147 -18.00 -3.46 1.25
C LEU A 147 -17.79 -4.97 1.11
N PHE A 148 -18.58 -5.64 0.28
CA PHE A 148 -18.43 -7.07 0.02
C PHE A 148 -17.11 -7.38 -0.69
N SER A 149 -16.74 -6.63 -1.73
CA SER A 149 -15.45 -6.79 -2.41
C SER A 149 -14.26 -6.66 -1.45
N ASN A 150 -14.30 -5.72 -0.50
CA ASN A 150 -13.26 -5.58 0.52
C ASN A 150 -13.12 -6.82 1.41
N ILE A 151 -14.25 -7.40 1.86
CA ILE A 151 -14.25 -8.60 2.70
C ILE A 151 -13.80 -9.83 1.90
N GLU A 152 -14.35 -10.04 0.71
CA GLU A 152 -14.01 -11.16 -0.17
C GLU A 152 -12.52 -11.14 -0.55
N ALA A 153 -12.01 -9.99 -0.98
CA ALA A 153 -10.59 -9.81 -1.27
C ALA A 153 -9.72 -10.07 -0.04
N SER A 154 -10.18 -9.69 1.16
CA SER A 154 -9.45 -9.94 2.40
C SER A 154 -9.40 -11.42 2.78
N ILE A 155 -10.51 -12.14 2.61
CA ILE A 155 -10.57 -13.59 2.81
C ILE A 155 -9.65 -14.28 1.80
N MET A 156 -9.72 -13.88 0.54
CA MET A 156 -8.86 -14.43 -0.52
C MET A 156 -7.38 -14.18 -0.24
N ALA A 157 -7.00 -12.98 0.20
CA ALA A 157 -5.62 -12.65 0.56
C ALA A 157 -5.07 -13.56 1.67
N VAL A 158 -5.87 -13.80 2.70
CA VAL A 158 -5.50 -14.69 3.81
C VAL A 158 -5.45 -16.15 3.36
N ALA A 159 -6.40 -16.60 2.55
CA ALA A 159 -6.45 -17.97 2.02
C ALA A 159 -5.24 -18.25 1.10
N LEU A 160 -4.95 -17.35 0.15
CA LEU A 160 -3.79 -17.45 -0.74
C LEU A 160 -2.47 -17.42 0.05
N SER A 161 -2.36 -16.53 1.04
CA SER A 161 -1.18 -16.48 1.89
C SER A 161 -0.99 -17.78 2.67
N ALA A 162 -2.05 -18.33 3.27
CA ALA A 162 -1.99 -19.61 3.96
C ALA A 162 -1.59 -20.75 3.03
N LEU A 163 -2.21 -20.83 1.85
CA LEU A 163 -1.95 -21.86 0.85
C LEU A 163 -0.49 -21.82 0.37
N LEU A 164 0.03 -20.64 0.02
CA LEU A 164 1.38 -20.52 -0.53
C LEU A 164 2.47 -20.66 0.52
N HIS A 165 2.21 -20.32 1.78
CA HIS A 165 3.12 -20.66 2.88
C HIS A 165 3.12 -22.17 3.18
N TYR A 166 2.02 -22.88 2.89
CA TYR A 166 1.97 -24.34 2.97
C TYR A 166 2.68 -25.02 1.79
N LEU A 167 2.43 -24.57 0.55
CA LEU A 167 3.01 -25.15 -0.66
C LEU A 167 4.50 -24.79 -0.84
N ILE A 168 4.90 -23.59 -0.43
CA ILE A 168 6.26 -23.06 -0.57
C ILE A 168 6.72 -22.59 0.83
N PRO A 169 6.99 -23.50 1.78
CA PRO A 169 7.40 -23.14 3.14
C PRO A 169 8.78 -22.47 3.15
N ASP A 170 9.20 -21.80 4.21
CA ASP A 170 10.59 -21.32 4.30
C ASP A 170 11.58 -22.51 4.46
N VAL A 171 12.82 -22.34 3.98
CA VAL A 171 13.92 -23.32 4.16
C VAL A 171 14.37 -23.32 5.62
N GLU A 172 14.54 -22.13 6.18
CA GLU A 172 14.92 -21.93 7.58
C GLU A 172 13.88 -21.04 8.27
N PRO A 173 13.55 -21.33 9.55
CA PRO A 173 12.63 -20.49 10.32
C PRO A 173 13.11 -19.04 10.38
N ARG A 174 12.27 -18.10 9.92
CA ARG A 174 12.57 -16.67 10.04
C ARG A 174 12.39 -16.21 11.48
N LYS A 175 13.33 -15.40 11.96
CA LYS A 175 13.20 -14.74 13.25
C LYS A 175 12.18 -13.60 13.14
N PRO A 176 11.30 -13.42 14.14
CA PRO A 176 10.42 -12.26 14.18
C PRO A 176 11.26 -10.97 14.23
N PRO A 177 10.75 -9.86 13.65
CA PRO A 177 11.41 -8.56 13.75
C PRO A 177 11.64 -8.18 15.23
N PRO A 178 12.78 -7.55 15.55
CA PRO A 178 13.03 -7.10 16.92
C PRO A 178 11.97 -6.09 17.36
N LEU A 179 11.50 -6.23 18.59
CA LEU A 179 10.64 -5.24 19.22
C LEU A 179 11.45 -3.97 19.48
N ILE A 180 11.09 -2.87 18.83
CA ILE A 180 11.69 -1.56 19.08
C ILE A 180 10.85 -0.87 20.14
N GLU A 181 11.40 -0.73 21.34
CA GLU A 181 10.78 0.11 22.37
C GLU A 181 10.93 1.59 21.99
N LYS A 182 9.81 2.30 21.98
CA LYS A 182 9.75 3.72 21.66
C LYS A 182 9.22 4.49 22.85
N ASP A 183 9.82 5.65 23.09
CA ASP A 183 9.33 6.61 24.07
C ASP A 183 7.92 7.10 23.69
N ASP A 184 7.09 7.39 24.69
CA ASP A 184 5.72 7.87 24.50
C ASP A 184 5.67 9.17 23.70
N ALA A 185 6.66 10.05 23.88
CA ALA A 185 6.78 11.28 23.10
C ALA A 185 6.96 10.98 21.60
N ARG A 186 7.75 9.95 21.28
CA ARG A 186 7.96 9.49 19.90
C ARG A 186 6.69 8.87 19.33
N VAL A 187 5.98 8.03 20.09
CA VAL A 187 4.71 7.43 19.65
C VAL A 187 3.66 8.51 19.36
N ARG A 188 3.54 9.54 20.21
CA ARG A 188 2.64 10.68 19.99
C ARG A 188 3.02 11.48 18.74
N HIS A 189 4.31 11.77 18.56
CA HIS A 189 4.80 12.46 17.37
C HIS A 189 4.45 11.68 16.09
N GLU A 190 4.81 10.39 16.03
CA GLU A 190 4.60 9.52 14.88
C GLU A 190 3.11 9.40 14.52
N SER A 191 2.24 9.18 15.52
CA SER A 191 0.80 9.02 15.30
C SER A 191 0.08 10.31 14.90
N LEU A 192 0.42 11.45 15.52
CA LEU A 192 -0.17 12.74 15.17
C LEU A 192 0.29 13.24 13.82
N LEU A 193 1.58 13.09 13.50
CA LEU A 193 2.14 13.47 12.21
C LEU A 193 1.42 12.74 11.08
N SER A 194 1.47 11.40 11.07
CA SER A 194 0.88 10.62 10.00
C SER A 194 -0.64 10.71 9.98
N GLY A 195 -1.30 10.75 11.15
CA GLY A 195 -2.75 10.88 11.23
C GLY A 195 -3.26 12.21 10.67
N THR A 196 -2.56 13.31 10.96
CA THR A 196 -2.90 14.62 10.41
C THR A 196 -2.68 14.67 8.90
N VAL A 197 -1.53 14.21 8.40
CA VAL A 197 -1.25 14.21 6.96
C VAL A 197 -2.25 13.33 6.20
N ALA A 198 -2.56 12.13 6.69
CA ALA A 198 -3.55 11.25 6.06
C ALA A 198 -4.95 11.89 6.00
N THR A 199 -5.33 12.65 7.03
CA THR A 199 -6.60 13.39 7.05
C THR A 199 -6.59 14.53 6.02
N ILE A 200 -5.48 15.27 5.90
CA ILE A 200 -5.35 16.33 4.90
C ILE A 200 -5.41 15.75 3.49
N ILE A 201 -4.74 14.61 3.24
CA ILE A 201 -4.84 13.90 1.96
C ILE A 201 -6.30 13.57 1.66
N PHE A 202 -7.03 12.98 2.62
CA PHE A 202 -8.46 12.69 2.46
C PHE A 202 -9.24 13.94 2.07
N VAL A 203 -9.09 15.04 2.80
CA VAL A 203 -9.79 16.31 2.53
C VAL A 203 -9.48 16.85 1.12
N ILE A 204 -8.22 16.82 0.69
CA ILE A 204 -7.82 17.27 -0.65
C ILE A 204 -8.47 16.40 -1.73
N PHE A 205 -8.48 15.08 -1.55
CA PHE A 205 -9.13 14.17 -2.50
C PHE A 205 -10.63 14.43 -2.63
N GLN A 206 -11.29 14.79 -1.52
CA GLN A 206 -12.71 15.16 -1.54
C GLN A 206 -12.96 16.52 -2.21
N ILE A 207 -12.18 17.55 -1.88
CA ILE A 207 -12.38 18.90 -2.43
C ILE A 207 -12.01 18.98 -3.91
N SER A 208 -10.98 18.26 -4.34
CA SER A 208 -10.47 18.28 -5.71
C SER A 208 -11.08 17.21 -6.62
N ASP A 209 -12.08 16.45 -6.15
CA ASP A 209 -12.76 15.39 -6.90
C ASP A 209 -11.79 14.40 -7.59
N LEU A 210 -10.83 13.88 -6.82
CA LEU A 210 -9.77 12.99 -7.34
C LEU A 210 -10.15 11.51 -7.25
N SER A 211 -11.38 11.18 -7.64
CA SER A 211 -11.95 9.82 -7.59
C SER A 211 -11.12 8.80 -8.38
N ASP A 212 -10.63 9.20 -9.56
CA ASP A 212 -9.85 8.36 -10.47
C ASP A 212 -8.36 8.21 -10.07
N SER A 213 -7.90 8.96 -9.06
CA SER A 213 -6.48 9.01 -8.69
C SER A 213 -6.13 8.12 -7.49
N LEU A 214 -6.73 6.92 -7.41
CA LEU A 214 -6.49 5.97 -6.30
C LEU A 214 -5.00 5.66 -6.11
N SER A 215 -4.22 5.56 -7.19
CA SER A 215 -2.79 5.33 -7.10
C SER A 215 -2.05 6.45 -6.38
N ALA A 216 -2.45 7.71 -6.60
CA ALA A 216 -1.88 8.87 -5.93
C ALA A 216 -2.27 8.87 -4.44
N LEU A 217 -3.53 8.55 -4.12
CA LEU A 217 -4.00 8.38 -2.73
C LEU A 217 -3.16 7.33 -2.00
N MET A 218 -3.02 6.14 -2.58
CA MET A 218 -2.24 5.05 -2.00
C MET A 218 -0.76 5.36 -1.91
N ALA A 219 -0.20 6.14 -2.84
CA ALA A 219 1.17 6.62 -2.74
C ALA A 219 1.36 7.54 -1.54
N GLY A 220 0.49 8.54 -1.38
CA GLY A 220 0.51 9.47 -0.25
C GLY A 220 0.38 8.74 1.09
N ILE A 221 -0.52 7.76 1.20
CA ILE A 221 -0.73 7.00 2.44
C ILE A 221 0.47 6.08 2.77
N LEU A 222 0.99 5.35 1.79
CA LEU A 222 2.06 4.37 2.02
C LEU A 222 3.39 5.03 2.41
N ILE A 223 3.68 6.26 1.96
CA ILE A 223 4.89 6.98 2.42
C ILE A 223 4.80 7.46 3.88
N LEU A 224 3.62 7.37 4.51
CA LEU A 224 3.42 7.66 5.93
C LEU A 224 3.70 6.45 6.83
N PHE A 225 3.94 5.26 6.25
CA PHE A 225 4.22 4.03 7.01
C PHE A 225 5.46 4.13 7.92
N PRO A 226 6.55 4.81 7.53
CA PRO A 226 7.66 5.05 8.44
C PRO A 226 7.29 5.96 9.63
N MET A 227 6.23 6.78 9.50
CA MET A 227 5.70 7.70 10.52
C MET A 227 6.67 8.78 11.02
N HIS A 228 7.79 8.99 10.35
CA HIS A 228 8.72 10.08 10.66
C HIS A 228 9.28 10.69 9.37
N TYR A 229 9.69 11.97 9.44
CA TYR A 229 10.08 12.75 8.27
C TYR A 229 11.18 12.08 7.42
N ARG A 230 12.30 11.67 8.03
CA ARG A 230 13.40 11.02 7.29
C ARG A 230 12.95 9.75 6.55
N GLY A 231 12.06 8.96 7.16
CA GLY A 231 11.54 7.73 6.58
C GLY A 231 10.58 8.04 5.44
N ALA A 232 9.73 9.06 5.60
CA ALA A 232 8.84 9.53 4.53
C ALA A 232 9.61 10.06 3.32
N VAL A 233 10.73 10.78 3.50
CA VAL A 233 11.60 11.23 2.40
C VAL A 233 12.15 10.03 1.63
N ILE A 234 12.76 9.07 2.33
CA ILE A 234 13.34 7.89 1.68
C ILE A 234 12.25 7.06 1.00
N SER A 235 11.14 6.81 1.69
CA SER A 235 9.99 6.09 1.16
C SER A 235 9.38 6.78 -0.06
N SER A 236 9.34 8.12 -0.12
CA SER A 236 8.87 8.85 -1.30
C SER A 236 9.79 8.66 -2.51
N ILE A 237 11.12 8.65 -2.30
CA ILE A 237 12.08 8.41 -3.39
C ILE A 237 11.90 7.00 -3.92
N TRP A 238 11.85 6.01 -3.02
CA TRP A 238 11.61 4.62 -3.40
C TRP A 238 10.28 4.45 -4.13
N ARG A 239 9.24 5.14 -3.68
CA ARG A 239 7.92 5.08 -4.30
C ARG A 239 7.93 5.66 -5.71
N VAL A 240 8.54 6.82 -5.93
CA VAL A 240 8.68 7.41 -7.28
C VAL A 240 9.43 6.46 -8.20
N VAL A 241 10.59 5.96 -7.77
CA VAL A 241 11.40 5.05 -8.60
C VAL A 241 10.65 3.76 -8.93
N GLY A 242 9.97 3.16 -7.93
CA GLY A 242 9.23 1.93 -8.13
C GLY A 242 8.01 2.09 -9.05
N VAL A 243 7.33 3.24 -8.95
CA VAL A 243 6.22 3.61 -9.85
C VAL A 243 6.73 3.80 -11.27
N VAL A 244 7.78 4.61 -11.46
CA VAL A 244 8.38 4.82 -12.80
C VAL A 244 8.84 3.50 -13.41
N LEU A 245 9.49 2.63 -12.63
CA LEU A 245 9.92 1.31 -13.10
C LEU A 245 8.74 0.45 -13.54
N ALA A 246 7.66 0.41 -12.76
CA ALA A 246 6.45 -0.32 -13.10
C ALA A 246 5.77 0.26 -14.34
N CYS A 247 5.65 1.58 -14.45
CA CYS A 247 5.08 2.26 -15.61
C CYS A 247 5.85 1.90 -16.90
N VAL A 248 7.18 2.06 -16.88
CA VAL A 248 8.03 1.67 -18.02
C VAL A 248 7.85 0.20 -18.39
N TYR A 249 7.78 -0.69 -17.40
CA TYR A 249 7.54 -2.11 -17.64
C TYR A 249 6.17 -2.36 -18.31
N ILE A 250 5.12 -1.70 -17.82
CA ILE A 250 3.76 -1.82 -18.35
C ILE A 250 3.68 -1.30 -19.78
N LEU A 251 4.33 -0.19 -20.11
CA LEU A 251 4.42 0.33 -21.47
C LEU A 251 5.14 -0.65 -22.41
N VAL A 252 6.22 -1.29 -21.95
CA VAL A 252 6.91 -2.33 -22.74
C VAL A 252 6.00 -3.54 -22.97
N VAL A 253 5.27 -3.99 -21.94
CA VAL A 253 4.29 -5.09 -22.09
C VAL A 253 3.18 -4.72 -23.07
N GLN A 254 2.66 -3.49 -23.00
CA GLN A 254 1.67 -3.00 -23.96
C GLN A 254 2.22 -2.97 -25.38
N LEU A 255 3.47 -2.51 -25.57
CA LEU A 255 4.11 -2.49 -26.88
C LEU A 255 4.30 -3.91 -27.46
N ILE A 256 4.61 -4.89 -26.60
CA ILE A 256 4.76 -6.30 -26.98
C ILE A 256 3.41 -6.92 -27.36
N LEU A 257 2.36 -6.64 -26.57
CA LEU A 257 1.03 -7.20 -26.81
C LEU A 257 0.29 -6.51 -27.96
N TYR A 258 0.53 -5.22 -28.16
CA TYR A 258 -0.14 -4.37 -29.14
C TYR A 258 -1.67 -4.60 -29.10
N ASP A 259 -2.27 -5.03 -30.21
CA ASP A 259 -3.70 -5.33 -30.32
C ASP A 259 -4.18 -6.55 -29.49
N HIS A 260 -3.26 -7.34 -28.91
CA HIS A 260 -3.58 -8.55 -28.16
C HIS A 260 -3.63 -8.31 -26.64
N SER A 261 -3.72 -7.05 -26.20
CA SER A 261 -3.81 -6.68 -24.78
C SER A 261 -5.05 -7.26 -24.09
N SER A 262 -6.12 -7.57 -24.83
CA SER A 262 -7.34 -8.18 -24.30
C SER A 262 -7.19 -9.69 -23.99
N HIS A 263 -6.14 -10.35 -24.48
CA HIS A 263 -5.95 -11.79 -24.29
C HIS A 263 -5.28 -12.12 -22.95
N MET A 264 -6.12 -12.50 -21.97
CA MET A 264 -5.70 -12.87 -20.62
C MET A 264 -4.57 -13.93 -20.60
N LEU A 265 -4.62 -14.93 -21.50
CA LEU A 265 -3.60 -16.00 -21.56
C LEU A 265 -2.21 -15.47 -21.92
N LEU A 266 -2.13 -14.42 -22.73
CA LEU A 266 -0.87 -13.81 -23.16
C LEU A 266 -0.38 -12.78 -22.12
N MET A 267 -1.32 -12.09 -21.49
CA MET A 267 -1.04 -11.04 -20.51
C MET A 267 -0.59 -11.59 -19.15
N MET A 268 -1.22 -12.64 -18.61
CA MET A 268 -0.92 -13.16 -17.26
C MET A 268 0.53 -13.62 -17.08
N PRO A 269 1.18 -14.32 -18.04
CA PRO A 269 2.60 -14.66 -17.94
C PRO A 269 3.51 -13.43 -17.88
N LEU A 270 3.20 -12.40 -18.68
CA LEU A 270 3.96 -11.14 -18.67
C LEU A 270 3.80 -10.45 -17.31
N ILE A 271 2.56 -10.26 -16.82
CA ILE A 271 2.34 -9.68 -15.50
C ILE A 271 3.05 -10.48 -14.40
N GLY A 272 3.00 -11.81 -14.46
CA GLY A 272 3.71 -12.69 -13.53
C GLY A 272 5.23 -12.47 -13.54
N LEU A 273 5.84 -12.27 -14.71
CA LEU A 273 7.26 -11.92 -14.84
C LEU A 273 7.58 -10.55 -14.24
N GLY A 274 6.74 -9.54 -14.50
CA GLY A 274 6.87 -8.22 -13.89
C GLY A 274 6.80 -8.29 -12.36
N LEU A 275 5.79 -8.99 -11.83
CA LEU A 275 5.66 -9.23 -10.40
C LEU A 275 6.83 -10.02 -9.83
N ALA A 276 7.38 -11.00 -10.54
CA ALA A 276 8.55 -11.77 -10.10
C ALA A 276 9.81 -10.89 -10.01
N PHE A 277 10.04 -10.05 -11.02
CA PHE A 277 11.16 -9.10 -11.01
C PHE A 277 11.03 -8.10 -9.85
N SER A 278 9.86 -7.50 -9.68
CA SER A 278 9.62 -6.51 -8.62
C SER A 278 9.61 -7.14 -7.23
N ALA A 279 9.10 -8.37 -7.08
CA ALA A 279 9.17 -9.14 -5.84
C ALA A 279 10.60 -9.49 -5.47
N ARG A 280 11.44 -9.88 -6.45
CA ARG A 280 12.87 -10.12 -6.21
C ARG A 280 13.54 -8.86 -5.68
N LEU A 281 13.27 -7.72 -6.31
CA LEU A 281 13.82 -6.43 -5.89
C LEU A 281 13.36 -6.11 -4.44
N HIS A 282 12.07 -6.23 -4.16
CA HIS A 282 11.49 -5.99 -2.83
C HIS A 282 12.16 -6.81 -1.72
N VAL A 283 12.33 -8.11 -1.96
CA VAL A 283 12.91 -9.02 -0.96
C VAL A 283 14.41 -8.75 -0.77
N MET A 284 15.12 -8.33 -1.83
CA MET A 284 16.54 -7.97 -1.76
C MET A 284 16.79 -6.69 -0.96
N GLU A 285 15.88 -5.72 -0.98
CA GLU A 285 16.06 -4.42 -0.31
C GLU A 285 16.02 -4.53 1.22
N LYS A 286 15.22 -5.45 1.78
CA LYS A 286 15.06 -5.67 3.24
C LYS A 286 14.65 -4.42 4.05
N VAL A 287 14.02 -3.44 3.41
CA VAL A 287 13.58 -2.17 4.03
C VAL A 287 12.08 -2.05 4.27
N GLY A 288 11.32 -3.13 4.08
CA GLY A 288 9.85 -3.07 4.11
C GLY A 288 9.31 -2.50 2.80
N ALA A 289 8.63 -1.35 2.84
CA ALA A 289 8.03 -0.73 1.65
C ALA A 289 9.07 0.02 0.78
N GLY A 290 9.96 -0.73 0.12
CA GLY A 290 11.00 -0.22 -0.79
C GLY A 290 10.56 0.00 -2.24
N VAL A 291 11.52 0.09 -3.17
CA VAL A 291 11.26 0.29 -4.61
C VAL A 291 10.50 -0.90 -5.17
N GLY A 292 10.83 -2.12 -4.73
CA GLY A 292 10.19 -3.34 -5.21
C GLY A 292 8.72 -3.39 -4.79
N PHE A 293 8.43 -3.06 -3.53
CA PHE A 293 7.06 -2.95 -3.02
C PHE A 293 6.24 -1.92 -3.80
N ALA A 294 6.83 -0.76 -4.05
CA ALA A 294 6.22 0.29 -4.85
C ALA A 294 5.91 -0.17 -6.27
N SER A 295 6.83 -0.91 -6.89
CA SER A 295 6.63 -1.47 -8.23
C SER A 295 5.54 -2.55 -8.25
N ILE A 296 5.56 -3.50 -7.31
CA ILE A 296 4.55 -4.56 -7.16
C ILE A 296 3.14 -3.96 -7.02
N THR A 297 2.99 -2.98 -6.12
CA THR A 297 1.70 -2.33 -5.90
C THR A 297 1.26 -1.50 -7.10
N THR A 298 2.18 -0.88 -7.84
CA THR A 298 1.84 -0.14 -9.06
C THR A 298 1.35 -1.06 -10.17
N ILE A 299 2.03 -2.19 -10.40
CA ILE A 299 1.59 -3.24 -11.33
C ILE A 299 0.22 -3.77 -10.92
N GLY A 300 0.05 -4.10 -9.64
CA GLY A 300 -1.20 -4.64 -9.11
C GLY A 300 -2.38 -3.67 -9.22
N ILE A 301 -2.17 -2.39 -8.94
CA ILE A 301 -3.21 -1.37 -9.10
C ILE A 301 -3.50 -1.14 -10.59
N MET A 302 -2.49 -1.20 -11.47
CA MET A 302 -2.71 -0.95 -12.90
C MET A 302 -3.59 -2.02 -13.52
N PHE A 303 -3.17 -3.27 -13.40
CA PHE A 303 -3.92 -4.38 -13.97
C PHE A 303 -5.17 -4.73 -13.14
N GLY A 304 -5.24 -4.36 -11.86
CA GLY A 304 -6.46 -4.54 -11.06
C GLY A 304 -7.55 -3.50 -11.30
N GLN A 305 -7.24 -2.33 -11.87
CA GLN A 305 -8.22 -1.27 -12.18
C GLN A 305 -8.51 -1.16 -13.68
N ASN A 306 -7.50 -1.34 -14.53
CA ASN A 306 -7.54 -0.91 -15.92
C ASN A 306 -7.48 -2.08 -16.92
N LEU A 307 -7.77 -3.31 -16.50
CA LEU A 307 -7.91 -4.46 -17.40
C LEU A 307 -9.25 -4.45 -18.18
N GLN A 308 -9.71 -3.27 -18.60
CA GLN A 308 -10.90 -3.15 -19.42
C GLN A 308 -10.49 -3.23 -20.90
N PRO A 309 -11.23 -3.96 -21.75
CA PRO A 309 -10.90 -4.15 -23.17
C PRO A 309 -10.66 -2.85 -23.95
N ASP A 310 -11.30 -1.75 -23.55
CA ASP A 310 -11.26 -0.45 -24.24
C ASP A 310 -10.47 0.64 -23.47
N GLY A 311 -9.76 0.27 -22.40
CA GLY A 311 -9.03 1.23 -21.56
C GLY A 311 -7.73 1.73 -22.20
N ASP A 312 -7.54 3.05 -22.26
CA ASP A 312 -6.25 3.64 -22.65
C ASP A 312 -5.23 3.46 -21.51
N LEU A 313 -4.55 2.31 -21.56
CA LEU A 313 -3.55 1.93 -20.58
C LEU A 313 -2.27 2.77 -20.73
N VAL A 314 -2.01 3.43 -21.86
CA VAL A 314 -0.86 4.35 -22.04
C VAL A 314 -1.13 5.66 -21.31
N PHE A 315 -2.27 6.30 -21.57
CA PHE A 315 -2.65 7.54 -20.89
C PHE A 315 -2.79 7.32 -19.38
N SER A 316 -3.44 6.22 -18.98
CA SER A 316 -3.57 5.87 -17.57
C SER A 316 -2.22 5.74 -16.87
N ASP A 317 -1.22 5.18 -17.57
CA ASP A 317 0.12 4.97 -17.03
C ASP A 317 0.91 6.28 -16.89
N LEU A 318 0.85 7.14 -17.90
CA LEU A 318 1.44 8.48 -17.83
C LEU A 318 0.77 9.34 -16.75
N TYR A 319 -0.57 9.34 -16.71
CA TYR A 319 -1.33 10.04 -15.69
C TYR A 319 -0.97 9.55 -14.29
N ARG A 320 -0.77 8.25 -14.10
CA ARG A 320 -0.32 7.69 -12.82
C ARG A 320 1.08 8.16 -12.44
N ALA A 321 2.04 8.11 -13.35
CA ALA A 321 3.40 8.56 -13.09
C ALA A 321 3.42 10.03 -12.63
N THR A 322 2.66 10.89 -13.30
CA THR A 322 2.56 12.32 -12.96
C THR A 322 1.80 12.54 -11.66
N SER A 323 0.60 11.97 -11.51
CA SER A 323 -0.27 12.18 -10.32
C SER A 323 0.40 11.68 -9.04
N VAL A 324 1.07 10.53 -9.08
CA VAL A 324 1.83 10.02 -7.93
C VAL A 324 2.98 10.95 -7.58
N THR A 325 3.75 11.41 -8.56
CA THR A 325 4.89 12.31 -8.29
C THR A 325 4.43 13.62 -7.65
N VAL A 326 3.39 14.25 -8.20
CA VAL A 326 2.82 15.49 -7.65
C VAL A 326 2.26 15.26 -6.24
N SER A 327 1.47 14.19 -6.04
CA SER A 327 0.90 13.86 -4.75
C SER A 327 1.96 13.63 -3.67
N LEU A 328 3.07 12.95 -4.02
CA LEU A 328 4.18 12.72 -3.10
C LEU A 328 4.91 14.01 -2.72
N LEU A 329 5.11 14.93 -3.65
CA LEU A 329 5.72 16.24 -3.37
C LEU A 329 4.87 17.04 -2.37
N VAL A 330 3.55 17.11 -2.61
CA VAL A 330 2.61 17.79 -1.72
C VAL A 330 2.59 17.13 -0.34
N THR A 331 2.48 15.80 -0.31
CA THR A 331 2.45 15.03 0.95
C THR A 331 3.74 15.22 1.74
N LEU A 332 4.90 15.17 1.09
CA LEU A 332 6.19 15.34 1.76
C LEU A 332 6.36 16.75 2.34
N THR A 333 5.84 17.76 1.64
CA THR A 333 5.78 19.14 2.14
C THR A 333 4.96 19.23 3.42
N MET A 334 3.79 18.58 3.45
CA MET A 334 2.94 18.52 4.65
C MET A 334 3.63 17.80 5.81
N VAL A 335 4.28 16.66 5.54
CA VAL A 335 5.06 15.91 6.54
C VAL A 335 6.16 16.80 7.12
N PHE A 336 6.88 17.57 6.29
CA PHE A 336 7.92 18.48 6.76
C PHE A 336 7.37 19.57 7.68
N ILE A 337 6.28 20.23 7.28
CA ILE A 337 5.64 21.29 8.07
C ILE A 337 5.15 20.75 9.41
N LEU A 338 4.45 19.62 9.42
CA LEU A 338 3.94 19.02 10.65
C LEU A 338 5.05 18.49 11.54
N HIS A 339 6.12 17.93 10.96
CA HIS A 339 7.28 17.50 11.73
C HIS A 339 7.92 18.68 12.48
N ARG A 340 8.08 19.83 11.80
CA ARG A 340 8.58 21.07 12.41
C ARG A 340 7.65 21.56 13.51
N LEU A 341 6.33 21.61 13.26
CA LEU A 341 5.33 22.07 14.22
C LEU A 341 5.30 21.20 15.49
N LEU A 342 5.26 19.88 15.34
CA LEU A 342 5.20 18.95 16.47
C LEU A 342 6.49 18.98 17.32
N ASN A 343 7.63 19.33 16.74
CA ASN A 343 8.89 19.47 17.49
C ASN A 343 8.94 20.72 18.38
N CYS A 344 8.06 21.71 18.16
CA CYS A 344 7.94 22.87 19.03
C CYS A 344 7.41 22.51 20.43
N PHE A 345 6.63 21.43 20.55
CA PHE A 345 6.00 21.02 21.80
C PHE A 345 6.79 19.91 22.50
N ALA A 346 7.07 20.09 23.78
CA ALA A 346 7.73 19.08 24.62
C ALA A 346 7.06 17.68 24.57
N PRO A 347 5.72 17.53 24.68
CA PRO A 347 5.09 16.21 24.68
C PRO A 347 5.21 15.45 23.34
N THR A 348 5.53 16.12 22.24
CA THR A 348 5.63 15.52 20.89
C THR A 348 7.01 15.71 20.28
N ARG A 349 8.03 16.09 21.06
CA ARG A 349 9.37 16.32 20.54
C ARG A 349 10.02 15.01 20.11
N PHE A 350 10.44 14.95 18.85
CA PHE A 350 11.14 13.78 18.32
C PHE A 350 12.62 13.84 18.67
N ILE A 351 13.04 13.03 19.65
CA ILE A 351 14.45 12.89 20.05
C ILE A 351 15.02 11.66 19.33
N VAL A 352 16.01 11.88 18.46
CA VAL A 352 16.81 10.80 17.89
C VAL A 352 17.78 10.37 18.98
N LYS A 353 17.54 9.22 19.60
CA LYS A 353 18.50 8.58 20.51
C LYS A 353 19.51 7.77 19.73
#